data_AF-A0A3M2B2Y0-F1
#
_entry.id   AF-A0A3M2B2Y0-F1
#
_cell.length_a   1.000
_cell.length_b   1.000
_cell.length_c   1.000
_cell.angle_alpha   90.00
_cell.angle_beta   90.00
_cell.angle_gamma   90.00
#
_symmetry.space_group_name_H-M   'P 1'
#
loop_
_entity.id
_entity.type
_entity.pdbx_description
1 polymer ?
#
loop_
_entity_poly.entity_id
_entity_poly.type
_entity_poly.pdbx_seq_one_letter_code
_entity_poly.pdbx_strand_id
1 'polypeptide(L)'
;MRQDPTASHPLKIGVSNTLGWMAYWQGEILFVKRYRHFLSVVYPDGGCSTEVFTNATMLELETLSPLTELPPEGVLEHTEGWSLHRVGAMPMEEAAIIEALARCGVAPLP
;
A
#
# COMPACT_ATOMS: atom_id res chain seq x y z
N MET A 1 4.36 0.17 9.93
CA MET A 1 5.80 0.22 9.58
C MET A 1 6.25 1.67 9.58
N ARG A 2 7.49 1.96 10.00
CA ARG A 2 8.06 3.32 10.03
C ARG A 2 9.48 3.28 9.48
N GLN A 3 9.83 4.28 8.66
CA GLN A 3 11.19 4.45 8.16
C GLN A 3 12.12 4.84 9.31
N ASP A 4 13.29 4.22 9.37
CA ASP A 4 14.34 4.53 10.34
C ASP A 4 15.62 4.94 9.59
N PRO A 5 16.06 6.21 9.69
CA PRO A 5 17.26 6.69 9.00
C PRO A 5 18.57 6.08 9.53
N THR A 6 18.51 5.38 10.66
CA THR A 6 19.64 4.68 11.27
C THR A 6 19.64 3.17 10.97
N ALA A 7 18.65 2.67 10.22
CA ALA A 7 18.55 1.26 9.87
C ALA A 7 19.81 0.78 9.13
N SER A 8 20.43 -0.29 9.64
CA SER A 8 21.62 -0.89 9.02
C SER A 8 21.30 -1.84 7.88
N HIS A 9 20.04 -2.30 7.78
CA HIS A 9 19.59 -3.25 6.78
C HIS A 9 18.18 -2.88 6.28
N PRO A 10 17.86 -3.16 5.01
CA PRO A 10 16.52 -2.98 4.48
C PRO A 10 15.54 -4.02 5.05
N LEU A 11 14.26 -3.68 5.06
CA LEU A 11 13.15 -4.58 5.37
C LEU A 11 12.11 -4.49 4.26
N LYS A 12 11.56 -5.63 3.84
CA LYS A 12 10.43 -5.72 2.91
C LYS A 12 9.39 -6.69 3.45
N ILE A 13 8.12 -6.31 3.40
CA ILE A 13 6.98 -7.16 3.77
C ILE A 13 6.01 -7.16 2.60
N GLY A 14 5.64 -8.34 2.12
CA GLY A 14 4.64 -8.54 1.08
C GLY A 14 3.41 -9.28 1.60
N VAL A 15 2.24 -8.90 1.09
CA VAL A 15 0.95 -9.54 1.42
C VAL A 15 0.04 -9.66 0.20
N SER A 16 -0.81 -10.68 0.21
CA SER A 16 -1.99 -10.73 -0.65
C SER A 16 -3.09 -9.86 -0.05
N ASN A 17 -3.03 -8.56 -0.35
CA ASN A 17 -3.96 -7.57 0.18
C ASN A 17 -5.25 -7.51 -0.65
N THR A 18 -6.25 -8.28 -0.23
CA THR A 18 -7.56 -8.38 -0.89
C THR A 18 -8.42 -7.12 -0.74
N LEU A 19 -8.03 -6.19 0.15
CA LEU A 19 -8.75 -4.95 0.39
C LEU A 19 -8.44 -3.87 -0.66
N GLY A 20 -7.35 -4.03 -1.42
CA GLY A 20 -7.05 -3.14 -2.56
C GLY A 20 -6.68 -1.70 -2.17
N TRP A 21 -6.19 -1.48 -0.95
CA TRP A 21 -5.70 -0.17 -0.53
C TRP A 21 -4.52 -0.28 0.44
N MET A 22 -3.71 0.78 0.48
CA MET A 22 -2.63 0.95 1.45
C MET A 22 -2.47 2.45 1.77
N ALA A 23 -1.99 2.76 2.97
CA ALA A 23 -1.83 4.13 3.41
C ALA A 23 -0.50 4.36 4.14
N TYR A 24 0.03 5.56 4.00
CA TYR A 24 1.21 6.03 4.70
C TYR A 24 0.96 7.41 5.28
N TRP A 25 1.22 7.55 6.58
CA TRP A 25 1.11 8.81 7.28
C TRP A 25 2.50 9.40 7.53
N GLN A 26 2.68 10.66 7.14
CA GLN A 26 3.91 11.42 7.34
C GLN A 26 3.58 12.85 7.81
N GLY A 27 3.97 13.16 9.05
CA GLY A 27 3.75 14.49 9.63
C GLY A 27 2.28 14.75 9.93
N GLU A 28 1.57 15.36 8.98
CA GLU A 28 0.12 15.62 9.09
C GLU A 28 -0.68 15.04 7.92
N ILE A 29 0.01 14.43 6.96
CA ILE A 29 -0.56 13.99 5.70
C ILE A 29 -0.69 12.48 5.70
N LEU A 30 -1.90 12.00 5.42
CA LEU A 30 -2.17 10.62 5.07
C LEU A 30 -2.22 10.50 3.55
N PHE A 31 -1.26 9.79 3.00
CA PHE A 31 -1.26 9.36 1.61
C PHE A 31 -1.97 8.01 1.51
N VAL A 32 -2.95 7.90 0.63
CA VAL A 32 -3.72 6.68 0.41
C VAL A 32 -3.60 6.28 -1.06
N LYS A 33 -3.15 5.05 -1.30
CA LYS A 33 -3.22 4.36 -2.59
C LYS A 33 -4.38 3.37 -2.59
N ARG A 34 -5.09 3.29 -3.71
CA ARG A 34 -6.11 2.28 -3.99
C ARG A 34 -5.80 1.61 -5.32
N TYR A 35 -6.04 0.32 -5.42
CA TYR A 35 -5.81 -0.47 -6.62
C TYR A 35 -6.81 -1.64 -6.64
N ARG A 36 -6.93 -2.33 -7.77
CA ARG A 36 -7.79 -3.51 -7.88
C ARG A 36 -7.01 -4.77 -7.52
N HIS A 37 -7.43 -5.47 -6.48
CA HIS A 37 -7.03 -6.85 -6.24
C HIS A 37 -7.98 -7.81 -6.99
N PHE A 38 -7.41 -8.68 -7.81
CA PHE A 38 -8.06 -9.79 -8.47
C PHE A 38 -7.93 -11.07 -7.63
N LEU A 39 -9.06 -11.70 -7.31
CA LEU A 39 -9.10 -12.98 -6.57
C LEU A 39 -8.74 -14.15 -7.49
N SER A 40 -8.14 -15.19 -6.90
CA SER A 40 -7.88 -16.48 -7.57
C SER A 40 -6.98 -16.39 -8.81
N VAL A 41 -6.09 -15.40 -8.86
CA VAL A 41 -5.05 -15.27 -9.89
C VAL A 41 -3.66 -15.33 -9.27
N VAL A 42 -2.64 -15.61 -10.09
CA VAL A 42 -1.25 -15.63 -9.65
C VAL A 42 -0.71 -14.20 -9.67
N TYR A 43 -0.10 -13.79 -8.56
CA TYR A 43 0.69 -12.56 -8.49
C TYR A 43 2.18 -12.90 -8.48
N PRO A 44 3.04 -11.96 -8.94
CA PRO A 44 4.48 -12.07 -8.74
C PRO A 44 4.85 -12.06 -7.24
N ASP A 45 6.16 -12.15 -6.97
CA ASP A 45 6.74 -11.95 -5.64
C ASP A 45 6.07 -12.75 -4.51
N GLY A 46 5.91 -14.05 -4.74
CA GLY A 46 5.34 -14.97 -3.76
C GLY A 46 3.82 -14.84 -3.58
N GLY A 47 3.12 -14.27 -4.57
CA GLY A 47 1.66 -14.09 -4.51
C GLY A 47 1.24 -12.76 -3.87
N CYS A 48 2.14 -11.79 -3.78
CA CYS A 48 1.87 -10.50 -3.17
C CYS A 48 1.22 -9.55 -4.17
N SER A 49 0.17 -8.84 -3.73
CA SER A 49 -0.42 -7.73 -4.50
C SER A 49 -0.06 -6.37 -3.91
N THR A 50 0.55 -6.35 -2.73
CA THR A 50 1.09 -5.18 -2.07
C THR A 50 2.36 -5.54 -1.34
N GLU A 51 3.33 -4.64 -1.40
CA GLU A 51 4.54 -4.73 -0.61
C GLU A 51 4.88 -3.38 0.03
N VAL A 52 5.53 -3.43 1.19
CA VAL A 52 6.10 -2.25 1.86
C VAL A 52 7.59 -2.51 2.06
N PHE A 53 8.41 -1.65 1.49
CA PHE A 53 9.86 -1.65 1.64
C PHE A 53 10.31 -0.46 2.48
N THR A 54 11.37 -0.62 3.29
CA THR A 54 12.06 0.51 3.91
C THR A 54 13.56 0.24 4.08
N ASN A 55 14.33 1.33 4.08
CA ASN A 55 15.75 1.35 4.43
C ASN A 55 16.08 2.69 5.13
N ALA A 56 17.37 2.99 5.32
CA ALA A 56 17.84 4.24 5.91
C ALA A 56 17.45 5.52 5.15
N THR A 57 17.00 5.40 3.89
CA THR A 57 16.75 6.56 3.01
C THR A 57 15.27 6.76 2.68
N MET A 58 14.45 5.69 2.69
CA MET A 58 13.08 5.77 2.21
C MET A 58 12.16 4.70 2.79
N LEU A 59 10.86 4.92 2.61
CA LEU A 59 9.81 3.92 2.71
C LEU A 59 8.98 3.96 1.44
N GLU A 60 8.65 2.78 0.92
CA GLU A 60 7.92 2.61 -0.33
C GLU A 60 6.63 1.82 -0.10
N LEU A 61 5.59 2.24 -0.82
CA LEU A 61 4.30 1.56 -0.93
C LEU A 61 4.15 1.03 -2.36
N GLU A 62 4.32 -0.27 -2.54
CA GLU A 62 4.34 -0.94 -3.84
C GLU A 62 3.06 -1.74 -4.05
N THR A 63 2.46 -1.65 -5.24
CA THR A 63 1.31 -2.46 -5.64
C THR A 63 1.65 -3.22 -6.92
N LEU A 64 1.16 -4.45 -7.03
CA LEU A 64 1.51 -5.33 -8.13
C LEU A 64 0.24 -5.79 -8.86
N SER A 65 0.31 -5.81 -10.19
CA SER A 65 -0.71 -6.47 -11.00
C SER A 65 -0.53 -8.00 -10.96
N PRO A 66 -1.54 -8.78 -11.35
CA PRO A 66 -1.38 -10.21 -11.59
C PRO A 66 -0.26 -10.49 -12.61
N LEU A 67 0.41 -11.62 -12.45
CA LEU A 67 1.38 -12.11 -13.42
C LEU A 67 0.63 -12.45 -14.72
N THR A 68 0.99 -11.76 -15.80
CA THR A 68 0.25 -11.80 -17.07
C THR A 68 1.21 -12.04 -18.23
N GLU A 69 0.92 -13.03 -19.07
CA GLU A 69 1.61 -13.21 -20.36
C GLU A 69 1.13 -12.14 -21.34
N LEU A 70 2.07 -11.32 -21.84
CA LEU A 70 1.78 -10.24 -22.76
C LEU A 70 2.29 -10.59 -24.17
N PRO A 71 1.42 -10.69 -25.19
CA PRO A 71 1.86 -10.94 -26.56
C PRO A 71 2.55 -9.71 -27.17
N PRO A 72 3.23 -9.84 -28.32
CA PRO A 72 3.69 -8.69 -29.11
C PRO A 72 2.54 -7.71 -29.37
N GLU A 73 2.83 -6.40 -29.27
CA GLU A 73 1.83 -5.31 -29.33
C GLU A 73 0.75 -5.34 -28.25
N GLY A 74 0.85 -6.25 -27.27
CA GLY A 74 -0.04 -6.29 -26.12
C GLY A 74 0.17 -5.11 -25.18
N VAL A 75 -0.90 -4.68 -24.52
CA VAL A 75 -0.88 -3.64 -23.49
C VAL A 75 -1.50 -4.19 -22.21
N LEU A 76 -0.85 -3.92 -21.08
CA LEU A 76 -1.36 -4.18 -19.74
C LEU A 76 -1.37 -2.87 -18.95
N GLU A 77 -2.45 -2.64 -18.21
CA GLU A 77 -2.59 -1.48 -17.34
C GLU A 77 -2.76 -1.92 -15.88
N HIS A 78 -1.94 -1.35 -15.01
CA HIS A 78 -2.09 -1.45 -13.56
C HIS A 78 -2.41 -0.06 -13.02
N THR A 79 -3.68 0.17 -12.68
CA THR A 79 -4.16 1.50 -12.29
C THR A 79 -4.15 1.66 -10.77
N GLU A 80 -3.52 2.74 -10.30
CA GLU A 80 -3.60 3.17 -8.91
C GLU A 80 -4.38 4.49 -8.79
N GLY A 81 -5.26 4.60 -7.79
CA GLY A 81 -5.91 5.84 -7.38
C GLY A 81 -5.23 6.43 -6.16
N TRP A 82 -4.78 7.67 -6.25
CA TRP A 82 -3.97 8.33 -5.21
C TRP A 82 -4.75 9.49 -4.58
N SER A 83 -4.67 9.63 -3.26
CA SER A 83 -5.27 10.76 -2.54
C SER A 83 -4.42 11.16 -1.33
N LEU A 84 -4.41 12.46 -1.03
CA LEU A 84 -3.70 13.05 0.11
C LEU A 84 -4.72 13.73 1.03
N HIS A 85 -4.65 13.44 2.32
CA HIS A 85 -5.57 13.97 3.31
C HIS A 85 -4.80 14.59 4.47
N ARG A 86 -5.16 15.81 4.88
CA ARG A 86 -4.60 16.40 6.11
C ARG A 86 -5.38 15.87 7.30
N VAL A 87 -4.72 15.05 8.12
CA VAL A 87 -5.31 14.37 9.29
C VAL A 87 -4.68 14.78 10.62
N GLY A 88 -3.58 15.56 10.58
CA GLY A 88 -2.85 15.96 11.78
C GLY A 88 -2.02 14.82 12.35
N ALA A 89 -1.74 14.88 13.66
CA ALA A 89 -1.06 13.80 14.36
C ALA A 89 -1.90 12.53 14.34
N MET A 90 -1.30 11.41 13.92
CA MET A 90 -1.99 10.12 13.92
C MET A 90 -1.75 9.40 15.26
N PRO A 91 -2.82 9.00 15.97
CA PRO A 91 -2.70 8.10 17.12
C PRO A 91 -2.13 6.74 16.70
N MET A 92 -1.46 6.04 17.62
CA MET A 92 -0.94 4.68 17.36
C MET A 92 -1.94 3.59 17.73
N GLU A 93 -3.07 3.98 18.34
CA GLU A 93 -4.19 3.11 18.68
C GLU A 93 -4.97 2.72 17.43
N GLU A 94 -5.16 1.42 17.23
CA GLU A 94 -5.80 0.85 16.04
C GLU A 94 -7.18 1.45 15.75
N ALA A 95 -8.05 1.56 16.76
CA ALA A 95 -9.39 2.13 16.60
C ALA A 95 -9.36 3.57 16.05
N ALA A 96 -8.42 4.39 16.52
CA ALA A 96 -8.33 5.78 16.11
C ALA A 96 -7.70 5.92 14.70
N ILE A 97 -6.81 5.00 14.31
CA ILE A 97 -6.33 4.87 12.93
C ILE A 97 -7.48 4.51 11.99
N ILE A 98 -8.33 3.55 12.37
CA ILE A 98 -9.51 3.14 11.59
C ILE A 98 -10.46 4.33 11.38
N GLU A 99 -10.73 5.11 12.42
CA GLU A 99 -11.57 6.31 12.31
C GLU A 99 -10.96 7.36 11.36
N ALA A 100 -9.65 7.58 11.43
CA ALA A 100 -8.96 8.51 10.53
C ALA A 100 -9.03 8.05 9.06
N LEU A 101 -8.86 6.75 8.81
CA LEU A 101 -9.01 6.12 7.50
C LEU A 101 -10.44 6.26 6.97
N ALA A 102 -11.45 6.02 7.81
CA ALA A 102 -12.85 6.17 7.45
C ALA A 102 -13.19 7.60 6.99
N ARG A 103 -12.68 8.63 7.68
CA ARG A 103 -12.84 10.04 7.27
C ARG A 103 -12.20 10.36 5.92
N CYS A 104 -11.21 9.57 5.49
CA CYS A 104 -10.52 9.70 4.20
C CYS A 104 -11.17 8.83 3.09
N GLY A 105 -12.36 8.28 3.36
CA GLY A 105 -13.08 7.40 2.43
C GLY A 105 -12.41 6.04 2.23
N VAL A 106 -11.58 5.59 3.17
CA VAL A 106 -11.08 4.21 3.21
C VAL A 106 -12.06 3.43 4.05
N ALA A 107 -12.76 2.46 3.44
CA ALA A 107 -13.76 1.68 4.15
C ALA A 107 -13.12 0.93 5.34
N PRO A 108 -13.76 0.91 6.52
CA PRO A 108 -13.32 0.08 7.62
C PRO A 108 -13.38 -1.41 7.21
N LEU A 109 -12.51 -2.21 7.83
CA LEU A 109 -12.51 -3.66 7.67
C LEU A 109 -13.92 -4.23 7.98
N PRO A 110 -14.42 -5.20 7.20
CA PRO A 110 -15.62 -5.94 7.57
C PRO A 110 -15.42 -6.75 8.85
#